data_AF-A0A8B5X1F6-F1
#
_entry.id   AF-A0A8B5X1F6-F1
#
_cell.length_a   1.000
_cell.length_b   1.000
_cell.length_c   1.000
_cell.angle_alpha   90.00
_cell.angle_beta   90.00
_cell.angle_gamma   90.00
#
_symmetry.space_group_name_H-M   'P 1'
#
loop_
_entity.id
_entity.type
_entity.pdbx_description
1 polymer ?
#
loop_
_entity_poly.entity_id
_entity_poly.type
_entity_poly.pdbx_seq_one_letter_code
_entity_poly.pdbx_strand_id
1 'polypeptide(L)'
;MDGEDSVQGAFLDIAANLLAVILIVTLFSLVSFQHRTHSSVHPDARPISTPRFVEPQRDLFPPFSRFFFVVEDRLVRWDQDAVLAALQAAPRTFSGNTRQGRYEWLPEPLVTRDIDTYQMRFFLDAPAVLAQEPAFTAAMVERQIAELTRDYAAARIAPVFLVYPSGMETFVPLYEGLRNAGLRFRWFALRPDEPLFLGRHPAQFTDHAIYW
;
A
#
# COMPACT_ATOMS: atom_id res chain seq x y z
N MET A 1 2.93 -76.01 -8.07
CA MET A 1 2.01 -75.32 -7.13
C MET A 1 2.37 -73.86 -7.25
N ASP A 2 2.05 -73.21 -8.38
CA ASP A 2 2.64 -71.92 -8.76
C ASP A 2 1.59 -70.90 -9.25
N GLY A 3 0.30 -71.25 -9.17
CA GLY A 3 -0.81 -70.41 -9.64
C GLY A 3 -1.47 -69.55 -8.56
N GLU A 4 -1.47 -69.98 -7.29
CA GLU A 4 -2.13 -69.25 -6.20
C GLU A 4 -1.31 -68.04 -5.72
N ASP A 5 0.02 -68.15 -5.67
CA ASP A 5 0.91 -67.04 -5.26
C ASP A 5 0.90 -65.88 -6.28
N SER A 6 0.75 -66.20 -7.57
CA SER A 6 0.63 -65.20 -8.65
C SER A 6 -0.68 -64.41 -8.58
N VAL A 7 -1.78 -65.06 -8.19
CA VAL A 7 -3.10 -64.42 -8.07
C VAL A 7 -3.15 -63.55 -6.80
N GLN A 8 -2.54 -63.98 -5.70
CA GLN A 8 -2.40 -63.16 -4.50
C GLN A 8 -1.53 -61.91 -4.73
N GLY A 9 -0.41 -62.03 -5.45
CA GLY A 9 0.43 -60.89 -5.80
C GLY A 9 -0.31 -59.88 -6.68
N ALA A 10 -1.04 -60.36 -7.70
CA ALA A 10 -1.84 -59.49 -8.57
C ALA A 10 -2.99 -58.79 -7.82
N PHE A 11 -3.63 -59.46 -6.86
CA PHE A 11 -4.68 -58.86 -6.05
C PHE A 11 -4.13 -57.80 -5.09
N LEU A 12 -2.94 -58.03 -4.53
CA LEU A 12 -2.25 -57.07 -3.66
C LEU A 12 -1.85 -55.80 -4.44
N ASP A 13 -1.35 -55.95 -5.67
CA ASP A 13 -1.01 -54.83 -6.54
C ASP A 13 -2.24 -54.02 -6.97
N ILE A 14 -3.36 -54.69 -7.27
CA ILE A 14 -4.63 -54.01 -7.57
C ILE A 14 -5.12 -53.27 -6.33
N ALA A 15 -5.11 -53.91 -5.16
CA ALA A 15 -5.55 -53.28 -3.91
C ALA A 15 -4.69 -52.07 -3.54
N ALA A 16 -3.36 -52.17 -3.70
CA ALA A 16 -2.43 -51.08 -3.44
C ALA A 16 -2.64 -49.89 -4.39
N ASN A 17 -2.81 -50.16 -5.69
CA ASN A 17 -3.09 -49.12 -6.68
C ASN A 17 -4.45 -48.45 -6.44
N LEU A 18 -5.47 -49.23 -6.08
CA LEU A 18 -6.81 -48.71 -5.82
C LEU A 18 -6.85 -47.87 -4.53
N LEU A 19 -6.09 -48.28 -3.51
CA LEU A 19 -5.87 -47.48 -2.30
C LEU A 19 -5.16 -46.16 -2.62
N ALA A 20 -4.13 -46.18 -3.47
CA ALA A 20 -3.40 -44.98 -3.89
C ALA A 20 -4.32 -44.00 -4.64
N VAL A 21 -5.16 -44.49 -5.55
CA VAL A 21 -6.15 -43.67 -6.26
C VAL A 21 -7.16 -43.06 -5.31
N ILE A 22 -7.70 -43.84 -4.36
CA ILE A 22 -8.61 -43.32 -3.34
C ILE A 22 -7.93 -42.25 -2.50
N LEU A 23 -6.68 -42.47 -2.08
CA LEU A 23 -5.89 -41.48 -1.32
C LEU A 23 -5.74 -40.18 -2.09
N ILE A 24 -5.35 -40.25 -3.37
CA ILE A 24 -5.17 -39.08 -4.24
C ILE A 24 -6.50 -38.33 -4.41
N VAL A 25 -7.60 -39.04 -4.74
CA VAL A 25 -8.92 -38.42 -4.94
C VAL A 25 -9.46 -37.80 -3.66
N THR A 26 -9.22 -38.43 -2.51
CA THR A 26 -9.63 -37.91 -1.21
C THR A 26 -8.81 -36.66 -0.84
N LEU A 27 -7.51 -36.66 -1.12
CA LEU A 27 -6.64 -35.50 -0.92
C LEU A 27 -7.08 -34.33 -1.82
N PHE A 28 -7.34 -34.58 -3.11
CA PHE A 28 -7.84 -33.58 -4.04
C PHE A 28 -9.22 -33.04 -3.63
N SER A 29 -10.10 -33.91 -3.12
CA SER A 29 -11.43 -33.49 -2.64
C SER A 29 -11.33 -32.64 -1.39
N LEU A 30 -10.48 -33.00 -0.42
CA LEU A 30 -10.21 -32.19 0.78
C LEU A 30 -9.61 -30.82 0.44
N VAL A 31 -8.62 -30.78 -0.46
CA VAL A 31 -8.01 -29.53 -0.94
C VAL A 31 -9.02 -28.66 -1.70
N SER A 32 -9.88 -29.27 -2.53
CA SER A 32 -10.91 -28.56 -3.30
C SER A 32 -12.03 -28.01 -2.42
N PHE A 33 -12.39 -28.72 -1.34
CA PHE A 33 -13.39 -28.25 -0.38
C PHE A 33 -12.87 -27.06 0.43
N GLN A 34 -11.59 -27.09 0.84
CA GLN A 34 -10.93 -25.95 1.46
C GLN A 34 -10.90 -24.72 0.54
N HIS A 35 -10.70 -24.90 -0.77
CA HIS A 35 -10.70 -23.78 -1.73
C HIS A 35 -12.05 -23.07 -1.87
N ARG A 36 -13.19 -23.75 -1.61
CA ARG A 36 -14.53 -23.11 -1.70
C ARG A 36 -14.93 -22.34 -0.45
N THR A 37 -14.30 -22.59 0.70
CA THR A 37 -14.56 -21.84 1.95
C THR A 37 -13.78 -20.54 2.07
N HIS A 38 -12.84 -20.25 1.15
CA HIS A 38 -12.10 -19.00 1.11
C HIS A 38 -12.62 -18.08 0.00
N SER A 39 -13.87 -17.60 0.14
CA SER A 39 -14.30 -16.42 -0.61
C SER A 39 -13.57 -15.19 -0.06
N SER A 40 -13.06 -14.35 -0.94
CA SER A 40 -12.14 -13.22 -0.76
C SER A 40 -12.69 -12.03 0.06
N VAL A 41 -13.58 -12.26 1.04
CA VAL A 41 -14.33 -11.20 1.73
C VAL A 41 -13.86 -10.94 3.16
N HIS A 42 -12.95 -11.74 3.75
CA HIS A 42 -12.45 -11.49 5.10
C HIS A 42 -10.92 -11.31 5.19
N PRO A 43 -10.42 -10.34 6.00
CA PRO A 43 -9.05 -9.84 5.95
C PRO A 43 -8.13 -10.44 7.02
N ASP A 44 -8.34 -11.69 7.44
CA ASP A 44 -7.36 -12.34 8.32
C ASP A 44 -6.19 -12.85 7.49
N ALA A 45 -5.15 -12.02 7.47
CA ALA A 45 -3.88 -12.29 6.85
C ALA A 45 -3.10 -13.34 7.66
N ARG A 46 -2.63 -14.40 6.98
CA ARG A 46 -1.24 -14.97 6.97
C ARG A 46 -1.23 -16.50 6.77
N PRO A 47 -0.10 -17.14 6.37
CA PRO A 47 0.59 -16.94 5.08
C PRO A 47 1.20 -18.25 4.52
N ILE A 48 0.91 -18.70 3.29
CA ILE A 48 1.90 -19.53 2.55
C ILE A 48 1.88 -19.19 1.04
N SER A 49 3.01 -18.63 0.61
CA SER A 49 3.55 -18.45 -0.74
C SER A 49 3.63 -19.81 -1.48
N THR A 50 3.16 -20.02 -2.71
CA THR A 50 3.42 -19.35 -4.00
C THR A 50 2.37 -19.81 -5.03
N PRO A 51 2.00 -18.95 -5.99
CA PRO A 51 2.62 -19.06 -7.31
C PRO A 51 3.71 -18.01 -7.49
N ARG A 52 4.83 -18.43 -8.07
CA ARG A 52 5.91 -17.56 -8.54
C ARG A 52 5.33 -16.64 -9.61
N PHE A 53 5.25 -15.35 -9.31
CA PHE A 53 4.88 -14.26 -10.21
C PHE A 53 3.46 -14.36 -10.79
N VAL A 54 2.46 -14.09 -9.95
CA VAL A 54 1.25 -13.43 -10.48
C VAL A 54 1.68 -12.00 -10.83
N GLU A 55 1.81 -11.70 -12.12
CA GLU A 55 1.98 -10.32 -12.57
C GLU A 55 0.79 -9.53 -12.00
N PRO A 56 1.00 -8.50 -11.16
CA PRO A 56 -0.09 -7.65 -10.76
C PRO A 56 -0.68 -7.06 -12.05
N GLN A 57 -1.98 -7.26 -12.26
CA GLN A 57 -2.69 -6.63 -13.39
C GLN A 57 -2.28 -5.15 -13.41
N ARG A 58 -1.53 -4.77 -14.44
CA ARG A 58 -1.05 -3.40 -14.69
C ARG A 58 -2.19 -2.48 -15.16
N ASP A 59 -3.38 -2.75 -14.67
CA ASP A 59 -4.51 -1.87 -14.83
C ASP A 59 -4.40 -0.82 -13.73
N LEU A 60 -4.06 0.40 -14.15
CA LEU A 60 -4.16 1.68 -13.43
C LEU A 60 -2.91 2.07 -12.59
N PHE A 61 -2.06 2.95 -13.14
CA PHE A 61 -1.07 3.73 -12.36
C PHE A 61 -1.49 5.20 -12.12
N PRO A 62 -2.56 5.51 -11.38
CA PRO A 62 -2.64 6.72 -10.56
C PRO A 62 -1.84 6.53 -9.25
N PRO A 63 -1.44 7.61 -8.55
CA PRO A 63 -0.65 7.49 -7.32
C PRO A 63 -1.39 6.63 -6.29
N PHE A 64 -0.77 5.53 -5.84
CA PHE A 64 -1.32 4.63 -4.82
C PHE A 64 -1.67 5.36 -3.51
N SER A 65 -1.04 6.51 -3.28
CA SER A 65 -1.15 7.29 -2.06
C SER A 65 -1.40 8.75 -2.37
N ARG A 66 -2.31 9.36 -1.62
CA ARG A 66 -2.46 10.82 -1.55
C ARG A 66 -2.04 11.29 -0.16
N PHE A 67 -1.05 12.17 -0.13
CA PHE A 67 -0.47 12.66 1.12
C PHE A 67 -1.20 13.91 1.60
N PHE A 68 -1.39 13.97 2.92
CA PHE A 68 -1.97 15.10 3.63
C PHE A 68 -1.06 15.50 4.78
N PHE A 69 -0.80 16.78 4.94
CA PHE A 69 -0.18 17.32 6.15
C PHE A 69 -1.27 17.67 7.17
N VAL A 70 -1.07 17.25 8.42
CA VAL A 70 -1.89 17.67 9.55
C VAL A 70 -1.02 18.48 10.49
N VAL A 71 -1.28 19.79 10.53
CA VAL A 71 -0.48 20.77 11.28
C VAL A 71 -1.43 21.75 11.96
N GLU A 72 -1.32 21.89 13.27
CA GLU A 72 -2.27 22.67 14.08
C GLU A 72 -3.73 22.29 13.74
N ASP A 73 -4.59 23.26 13.47
CA ASP A 73 -5.96 23.10 13.02
C ASP A 73 -6.09 23.06 11.48
N ARG A 74 -5.09 22.55 10.75
CA ARG A 74 -5.12 22.40 9.29
C ARG A 74 -5.00 20.95 8.85
N LEU A 75 -5.77 20.60 7.83
CA LEU A 75 -5.62 19.38 7.04
C LEU A 75 -5.43 19.79 5.58
N VAL A 76 -4.24 19.52 5.03
CA VAL A 76 -3.84 20.09 3.73
C VAL A 76 -3.30 18.99 2.84
N ARG A 77 -3.85 18.88 1.62
CA ARG A 77 -3.31 17.95 0.62
C ARG A 77 -1.94 18.44 0.17
N TRP A 78 -0.96 17.56 0.13
CA TRP A 78 0.34 17.88 -0.46
C TRP A 78 0.23 18.07 -1.98
N ASP A 79 0.63 19.25 -2.44
CA ASP A 79 0.72 19.65 -3.84
C ASP A 79 2.01 19.09 -4.48
N GLN A 80 1.99 17.78 -4.75
CA GLN A 80 3.06 17.10 -5.48
C GLN A 80 3.19 17.63 -6.91
N ASP A 81 2.10 18.08 -7.51
CA ASP A 81 2.07 18.56 -8.90
C ASP A 81 2.86 19.86 -9.03
N ALA A 82 2.83 20.75 -8.02
CA ALA A 82 3.67 21.94 -7.99
C ALA A 82 5.17 21.60 -7.93
N VAL A 83 5.57 20.56 -7.19
CA VAL A 83 6.96 20.10 -7.15
C VAL A 83 7.40 19.57 -8.53
N LEU A 84 6.55 18.74 -9.15
CA LEU A 84 6.82 18.20 -10.48
C LEU A 84 6.90 19.31 -11.53
N ALA A 85 5.98 20.28 -11.50
CA ALA A 85 5.99 21.41 -12.42
C ALA A 85 7.26 22.27 -12.25
N ALA A 86 7.73 22.49 -11.02
CA ALA A 86 8.95 23.23 -10.74
C ALA A 86 10.20 22.51 -11.26
N LEU A 87 10.28 21.19 -11.09
CA LEU A 87 11.35 20.35 -11.64
C LEU A 87 11.33 20.31 -13.18
N GLN A 88 10.15 20.25 -13.79
CA GLN A 88 10.00 20.28 -15.26
C GLN A 88 10.44 21.63 -15.84
N ALA A 89 10.12 22.74 -15.17
CA ALA A 89 10.52 24.07 -15.60
C ALA A 89 12.03 24.32 -15.50
N ALA A 90 12.71 23.67 -14.54
CA ALA A 90 14.16 23.78 -14.35
C ALA A 90 14.83 22.40 -14.17
N PRO A 91 15.01 21.61 -15.24
CA PRO A 91 15.47 20.20 -15.15
C PRO A 91 16.88 20.01 -14.59
N ARG A 92 17.68 21.08 -14.53
CA ARG A 92 19.06 21.05 -13.98
C ARG A 92 19.12 21.44 -12.51
N THR A 93 17.98 21.79 -11.91
CA THR A 93 17.90 22.23 -10.53
C THR A 93 17.37 21.10 -9.68
N PHE A 94 18.11 20.76 -8.62
CA PHE A 94 17.78 19.69 -7.70
C PHE A 94 17.04 20.17 -6.44
N SER A 95 16.70 21.44 -6.34
CA SER A 95 15.95 21.98 -5.21
C SER A 95 15.12 23.17 -5.63
N GLY A 96 14.10 23.51 -4.84
CA GLY A 96 13.24 24.63 -5.14
C GLY A 96 12.18 24.83 -4.07
N ASN A 97 11.36 25.87 -4.26
CA ASN A 97 10.29 26.22 -3.35
C ASN A 97 8.94 26.07 -4.05
N THR A 98 7.96 25.60 -3.29
CA THR A 98 6.53 25.60 -3.60
C THR A 98 5.81 26.53 -2.63
N ARG A 99 4.50 26.69 -2.81
CA ARG A 99 3.66 27.43 -1.84
C ARG A 99 3.56 26.77 -0.48
N GLN A 100 3.82 25.46 -0.40
CA GLN A 100 3.70 24.65 0.82
C GLN A 100 5.05 24.38 1.49
N GLY A 101 6.17 24.67 0.84
CA GLY A 101 7.48 24.31 1.38
C GLY A 101 8.59 24.16 0.36
N ARG A 102 9.76 23.73 0.83
CA ARG A 102 10.97 23.52 0.03
C ARG A 102 11.14 22.05 -0.30
N TYR A 103 11.54 21.74 -1.53
CA TYR A 103 11.94 20.40 -1.93
C TYR A 103 13.43 20.33 -2.27
N GLU A 104 14.02 19.16 -2.04
CA GLU A 104 15.39 18.81 -2.39
C GLU A 104 15.43 17.39 -2.95
N TRP A 105 15.78 17.26 -4.22
CA TRP A 105 16.09 16.00 -4.87
C TRP A 105 17.44 15.49 -4.38
N LEU A 106 17.45 14.26 -3.87
CA LEU A 106 18.67 13.58 -3.46
C LEU A 106 19.12 12.68 -4.61
N PRO A 107 20.20 13.02 -5.32
CA PRO A 107 20.80 12.08 -6.25
C PRO A 107 21.32 10.88 -5.44
N GLU A 108 20.87 9.68 -5.79
CA GLU A 108 21.41 8.46 -5.21
C GLU A 108 22.90 8.33 -5.58
N PRO A 109 23.79 7.88 -4.67
CA PRO A 109 25.14 7.53 -5.07
C PRO A 109 25.05 6.41 -6.10
N LEU A 110 25.38 6.77 -7.35
CA LEU A 110 25.33 5.94 -8.56
C LEU A 110 26.16 4.66 -8.43
N VAL A 111 25.61 3.59 -7.84
CA VAL A 111 26.28 2.27 -7.83
C VAL A 111 25.54 1.25 -8.71
N THR A 112 24.23 1.38 -8.91
CA THR A 112 23.44 0.49 -9.78
C THR A 112 22.45 1.27 -10.63
N ARG A 113 22.52 1.11 -11.95
CA ARG A 113 21.80 1.88 -12.99
C ARG A 113 20.30 1.55 -13.09
N ASP A 114 19.56 1.60 -12.00
CA ASP A 114 18.10 1.60 -12.09
C ASP A 114 17.61 3.05 -12.20
N ILE A 115 17.09 3.38 -13.39
CA ILE A 115 16.58 4.72 -13.78
C ILE A 115 15.35 5.11 -12.95
N ASP A 116 14.75 4.15 -12.23
CA ASP A 116 13.48 4.31 -11.54
C ASP A 116 13.63 4.64 -10.04
N THR A 117 14.87 4.72 -9.53
CA THR A 117 15.12 5.09 -8.14
C THR A 117 15.26 6.59 -8.00
N TYR A 118 14.43 7.17 -7.15
CA TYR A 118 14.60 8.56 -6.73
C TYR A 118 14.34 8.72 -5.26
N GLN A 119 15.03 9.70 -4.68
CA GLN A 119 14.75 10.16 -3.33
C GLN A 119 14.61 11.67 -3.33
N MET A 120 13.63 12.17 -2.58
CA MET A 120 13.36 13.58 -2.40
C MET A 120 13.07 13.86 -0.92
N ARG A 121 13.57 14.98 -0.44
CA ARG A 121 13.18 15.59 0.83
C ARG A 121 12.20 16.71 0.56
N PHE A 122 11.15 16.79 1.35
CA PHE A 122 10.24 17.92 1.37
C PHE A 122 10.15 18.49 2.78
N PHE A 123 10.45 19.77 2.91
CA PHE A 123 10.36 20.54 4.15
C PHE A 123 9.09 21.39 4.08
N LEU A 124 8.12 21.09 4.94
CA LEU A 124 6.89 21.87 5.04
C LEU A 124 7.19 23.27 5.56
N ASP A 125 6.68 24.29 4.88
CA ASP A 125 6.61 25.65 5.41
C ASP A 125 5.27 25.80 6.16
N ALA A 126 5.27 25.36 7.42
CA ALA A 126 4.08 25.40 8.26
C ALA A 126 3.47 26.81 8.38
N PRO A 127 4.25 27.89 8.61
CA PRO A 127 3.73 29.26 8.59
C PRO A 127 3.02 29.62 7.28
N ALA A 128 3.60 29.28 6.12
CA ALA A 128 2.97 29.55 4.83
C ALA A 128 1.66 28.77 4.66
N VAL A 129 1.60 27.52 5.11
CA VAL A 129 0.40 26.69 5.05
C VAL A 129 -0.70 27.25 5.96
N LEU A 130 -0.39 27.64 7.19
CA LEU A 130 -1.35 28.18 8.15
C LEU A 130 -1.99 29.49 7.67
N ALA A 131 -1.24 30.29 6.92
CA ALA A 131 -1.70 31.55 6.34
C ALA A 131 -2.56 31.37 5.08
N GLN A 132 -2.40 30.28 4.34
CA GLN A 132 -3.07 30.04 3.05
C GLN A 132 -4.32 29.18 3.18
N GLU A 133 -4.27 28.16 4.05
CA GLU A 133 -5.31 27.14 4.14
C GLU A 133 -6.31 27.49 5.25
N PRO A 134 -7.60 27.18 5.07
CA PRO A 134 -8.61 27.41 6.09
C PRO A 134 -8.51 26.40 7.24
N ALA A 135 -9.02 26.77 8.42
CA ALA A 135 -9.12 25.87 9.56
C ALA A 135 -9.99 24.64 9.26
N PHE A 136 -9.45 23.46 9.57
CA PHE A 136 -10.14 22.18 9.49
C PHE A 136 -10.95 21.97 10.77
N THR A 137 -12.26 22.06 10.64
CA THR A 137 -13.18 21.98 11.78
C THR A 137 -13.81 20.59 11.92
N ALA A 138 -14.35 20.28 13.10
CA ALA A 138 -15.07 19.02 13.33
C ALA A 138 -16.22 18.80 12.32
N ALA A 139 -16.89 19.86 11.87
CA ALA A 139 -17.95 19.78 10.88
C ALA A 139 -17.46 19.34 9.48
N MET A 140 -16.16 19.46 9.21
CA MET A 140 -15.55 19.07 7.93
C MET A 140 -15.12 17.59 7.91
N VAL A 141 -15.05 16.93 9.06
CA VAL A 141 -14.56 15.55 9.20
C VAL A 141 -15.41 14.58 8.37
N GLU A 142 -16.72 14.60 8.54
CA GLU A 142 -17.63 13.70 7.80
C GLU A 142 -17.55 13.90 6.29
N ARG A 143 -17.48 15.17 5.85
CA ARG A 143 -17.32 15.52 4.44
C ARG A 143 -16.00 14.98 3.88
N GLN A 144 -14.90 15.14 4.64
CA GLN A 144 -13.59 14.66 4.23
C GLN A 144 -13.57 13.13 4.12
N ILE A 145 -14.17 12.41 5.06
CA ILE A 145 -14.25 10.93 5.02
C ILE A 145 -15.06 10.46 3.82
N ALA A 146 -16.18 11.13 3.52
CA ALA A 146 -17.01 10.81 2.35
C ALA A 146 -16.24 11.03 1.04
N GLU A 147 -15.43 12.10 0.94
CA GLU A 147 -14.57 12.37 -0.21
C GLU A 147 -13.49 11.29 -0.37
N LEU A 148 -12.77 10.96 0.70
CA LEU A 148 -11.72 9.95 0.67
C LEU A 148 -12.25 8.56 0.32
N THR A 149 -13.45 8.23 0.82
CA THR A 149 -14.11 6.96 0.49
C THR A 149 -14.48 6.88 -0.98
N ARG A 150 -14.97 8.00 -1.55
CA ARG A 150 -15.27 8.09 -2.98
C ARG A 150 -14.01 7.93 -3.83
N ASP A 151 -12.93 8.62 -3.46
CA ASP A 151 -11.65 8.54 -4.17
C ASP A 151 -11.05 7.14 -4.12
N TYR A 152 -11.16 6.47 -2.97
CA TYR A 152 -10.73 5.08 -2.84
C TYR A 152 -11.58 4.14 -3.70
N ALA A 153 -12.90 4.33 -3.73
CA ALA A 153 -13.78 3.51 -4.56
C ALA A 153 -13.53 3.70 -6.06
N ALA A 154 -13.26 4.94 -6.50
CA ALA A 154 -13.08 5.28 -7.90
C ALA A 154 -11.69 4.94 -8.45
N ALA A 155 -10.63 5.23 -7.68
CA ALA A 155 -9.26 5.22 -8.18
C ALA A 155 -8.29 4.42 -7.29
N ARG A 156 -8.79 3.74 -6.24
CA ARG A 156 -7.98 2.97 -5.28
C ARG A 156 -6.86 3.78 -4.63
N ILE A 157 -7.06 5.09 -4.49
CA ILE A 157 -6.10 6.01 -3.87
C ILE A 157 -6.25 5.91 -2.35
N ALA A 158 -5.18 5.51 -1.66
CA ALA A 158 -5.16 5.47 -0.20
C ALA A 158 -4.69 6.81 0.38
N PRO A 159 -5.40 7.41 1.36
CA PRO A 159 -4.90 8.59 2.04
C PRO A 159 -3.76 8.23 3.01
N VAL A 160 -2.73 9.08 3.00
CA VAL A 160 -1.58 9.02 3.92
C VAL A 160 -1.46 10.34 4.66
N PHE A 161 -1.50 10.30 5.99
CA PHE A 161 -1.45 11.50 6.82
C PHE A 161 -0.08 11.67 7.47
N LEU A 162 0.51 12.84 7.30
CA LEU A 162 1.76 13.27 7.92
C LEU A 162 1.40 14.20 9.07
N VAL A 163 1.40 13.66 10.28
CA VAL A 163 0.82 14.29 11.46
C VAL A 163 1.94 14.94 12.27
N TYR A 164 1.93 16.27 12.33
CA TYR A 164 2.81 17.02 13.22
C TYR A 164 2.28 16.96 14.65
N PRO A 165 3.13 17.12 15.68
CA PRO A 165 2.69 17.17 17.07
C PRO A 165 1.56 18.16 17.31
N SER A 166 1.61 19.34 16.67
CA SER A 166 0.56 20.35 16.77
C SER A 166 -0.76 19.95 16.09
N GLY A 167 -0.71 19.06 15.10
CA GLY A 167 -1.88 18.60 14.35
C GLY A 167 -2.59 17.39 14.96
N MET A 168 -2.10 16.86 16.07
CA MET A 168 -2.63 15.61 16.64
C MET A 168 -4.09 15.74 17.07
N GLU A 169 -4.47 16.84 17.73
CA GLU A 169 -5.85 17.06 18.17
C GLU A 169 -6.84 17.11 16.99
N THR A 170 -6.41 17.72 15.89
CA THR A 170 -7.16 17.77 14.62
C THR A 170 -7.28 16.39 13.97
N PHE A 171 -6.26 15.54 14.09
CA PHE A 171 -6.22 14.22 13.47
C PHE A 171 -7.09 13.18 14.20
N VAL A 172 -7.19 13.23 15.53
CA VAL A 172 -7.95 12.25 16.34
C VAL A 172 -9.39 12.00 15.85
N PRO A 173 -10.26 13.01 15.66
CA PRO A 173 -11.62 12.77 15.20
C PRO A 173 -11.66 12.21 13.76
N LEU A 174 -10.72 12.64 12.91
CA LEU A 174 -10.60 12.11 11.55
C LEU A 174 -10.18 10.64 11.57
N TYR A 175 -9.22 10.26 12.41
CA TYR A 175 -8.75 8.89 12.58
C TYR A 175 -9.89 7.94 12.98
N GLU A 176 -10.67 8.29 14.01
CA GLU A 176 -11.80 7.47 14.44
C GLU A 176 -12.86 7.36 13.35
N GLY A 177 -13.16 8.46 12.66
CA GLY A 177 -14.11 8.44 11.54
C GLY A 177 -13.64 7.57 10.37
N LEU A 178 -12.36 7.62 10.00
CA LEU A 178 -11.78 6.77 8.96
C LEU A 178 -11.84 5.28 9.32
N ARG A 179 -11.57 4.93 10.59
CA ARG A 179 -11.70 3.56 11.10
C ARG A 179 -13.12 3.06 11.04
N ASN A 180 -14.08 3.87 11.49
CA ASN A 180 -15.50 3.51 11.49
C ASN A 180 -16.04 3.35 10.07
N ALA A 181 -15.51 4.09 9.10
CA ALA A 181 -15.84 3.95 7.69
C ALA A 181 -15.18 2.72 7.02
N GLY A 182 -14.29 2.01 7.71
CA GLY A 182 -13.56 0.87 7.16
C GLY A 182 -12.59 1.25 6.03
N LEU A 183 -12.18 2.53 5.96
CA LEU A 183 -11.25 2.99 4.93
C LEU A 183 -9.83 2.53 5.24
N ARG A 184 -9.09 2.12 4.21
CA ARG A 184 -7.65 1.88 4.34
C ARG A 184 -6.90 3.21 4.28
N PHE A 185 -6.13 3.51 5.32
CA PHE A 185 -5.30 4.71 5.38
C PHE A 185 -4.01 4.44 6.15
N ARG A 186 -3.04 5.35 6.02
CA ARG A 186 -1.78 5.31 6.78
C ARG A 186 -1.56 6.66 7.44
N TRP A 187 -0.81 6.66 8.53
CA TRP A 187 -0.36 7.90 9.13
C TRP A 187 1.03 7.73 9.74
N PHE A 188 1.79 8.83 9.75
CA PHE A 188 3.13 8.90 10.31
C PHE A 188 3.26 10.18 11.12
N ALA A 189 3.93 10.11 12.26
CA ALA A 189 4.31 11.30 13.01
C ALA A 189 5.53 11.95 12.34
N LEU A 190 5.51 13.27 12.16
CA LEU A 190 6.62 14.04 11.57
C LEU A 190 6.99 15.20 12.49
N ARG A 191 8.28 15.40 12.78
CA ARG A 191 8.72 16.52 13.63
C ARG A 191 8.74 17.84 12.83
N PRO A 192 8.60 19.01 13.49
CA PRO A 192 8.56 20.32 12.82
C PRO A 192 9.68 20.58 11.79
N ASP A 193 10.91 20.14 12.08
CA ASP A 193 12.07 20.33 11.20
C ASP A 193 12.50 19.06 10.44
N GLU A 194 11.73 17.98 10.57
CA GLU A 194 12.01 16.72 9.90
C GLU A 194 11.43 16.76 8.48
N PRO A 195 12.24 16.57 7.43
CA PRO A 195 11.72 16.51 6.09
C PRO A 195 10.91 15.23 5.90
N LEU A 196 9.83 15.34 5.14
CA LEU A 196 9.22 14.18 4.52
C LEU A 196 10.20 13.60 3.50
N PHE A 197 10.56 12.34 3.70
CA PHE A 197 11.31 11.57 2.71
C PHE A 197 10.36 10.83 1.79
N LEU A 198 10.41 11.15 0.50
CA LEU A 198 9.86 10.32 -0.55
C LEU A 198 10.99 9.56 -1.22
N GLY A 199 10.87 8.24 -1.27
CA GLY A 199 11.74 7.39 -2.05
C GLY A 199 10.92 6.40 -2.84
N ARG A 200 11.20 6.26 -4.13
CA ARG A 200 10.75 5.11 -4.91
C ARG A 200 11.96 4.18 -5.05
N HIS A 201 11.93 3.04 -4.38
CA HIS A 201 12.94 2.01 -4.56
C HIS A 201 12.34 0.85 -5.36
N PRO A 202 13.06 0.27 -6.34
CA PRO A 202 12.63 -0.94 -7.04
C PRO A 202 12.27 -2.07 -6.07
N ALA A 203 12.99 -2.17 -4.95
CA ALA A 203 12.72 -3.10 -3.86
C ALA A 203 11.30 -2.96 -3.27
N GLN A 204 10.67 -1.78 -3.30
CA GLN A 204 9.30 -1.60 -2.82
C GLN A 204 8.24 -2.23 -3.74
N PHE A 205 8.59 -2.56 -4.99
CA PHE A 205 7.72 -3.30 -5.92
C PHE A 205 7.90 -4.81 -5.80
N THR A 206 9.09 -5.26 -5.42
CA THR A 206 9.42 -6.69 -5.26
C THR A 206 9.13 -7.20 -3.85
N ASP A 207 9.37 -6.36 -2.84
CA ASP A 207 9.00 -6.60 -1.45
C ASP A 207 7.64 -5.97 -1.21
N HIS A 208 6.59 -6.78 -1.31
CA HIS A 208 5.19 -6.44 -1.04
C HIS A 208 4.92 -5.91 0.40
N ALA A 209 5.94 -5.52 1.15
CA ALA A 209 5.92 -5.26 2.58
C ALA A 209 5.96 -3.78 2.96
N ILE A 210 6.22 -2.84 2.03
CA ILE A 210 6.44 -1.43 2.42
C ILE A 210 5.19 -0.56 2.21
N TYR A 211 4.24 -0.95 1.34
CA TYR A 211 3.06 -0.12 1.03
C TYR A 211 1.66 -0.73 1.21
N TRP A 212 1.53 -1.95 1.77
CA TRP A 212 0.22 -2.47 2.20
C TRP A 212 0.22 -2.93 3.66
#